data_AF-A0A2H3B7C3-F1
#
_entry.id   AF-A0A2H3B7C3-F1
#
_cell.length_a   1.000
_cell.length_b   1.000
_cell.length_c   1.000
_cell.angle_alpha   90.00
_cell.angle_beta   90.00
_cell.angle_gamma   90.00
#
_symmetry.space_group_name_H-M   'P 1'
#
loop_
_entity.id
_entity.type
_entity.pdbx_description
1 polymer ?
#
loop_
_entity_poly.entity_id
_entity_poly.type
_entity_poly.pdbx_seq_one_letter_code
_entity_poly.pdbx_strand_id
1 'polypeptide(L)'
;MVSDHEHHKKIMAEMFTNVGLQFNELNAYIDDQHDSCRAGDEESDAFQLCSSTITRQCLLSKQRAEAMYSAARVFNARGYPGPSWSNLAQIVLGLGGETEKIQAIVKSYSAFRVALTGTPPESQLEVAQQWEAKINVAYPPIAAEPFDEV
;
A
#
# COMPACT_ATOMS: atom_id res chain seq x y z
N MET A 1 26.24 31.32 8.28
CA MET A 1 25.59 30.81 7.05
C MET A 1 25.99 29.38 6.66
N VAL A 2 27.16 28.84 7.05
CA VAL A 2 27.51 27.42 6.79
C VAL A 2 26.73 26.43 7.68
N SER A 3 26.37 26.85 8.90
CA SER A 3 25.65 26.03 9.88
C SER A 3 24.24 25.61 9.44
N ASP A 4 23.50 26.51 8.77
CA ASP A 4 22.11 26.23 8.35
C ASP A 4 22.05 25.28 7.16
N HIS A 5 23.06 25.30 6.29
CA HIS A 5 23.16 24.41 5.13
C HIS A 5 23.45 22.97 5.54
N GLU A 6 24.42 22.75 6.42
CA GLU A 6 24.73 21.42 6.95
C GLU A 6 23.58 20.86 7.80
N HIS A 7 22.91 21.72 8.57
CA HIS A 7 21.72 21.32 9.34
C HIS A 7 20.57 20.88 8.42
N HIS A 8 20.27 21.65 7.37
CA HIS A 8 19.23 21.30 6.41
C HIS A 8 19.55 19.99 5.67
N LYS A 9 20.80 19.81 5.24
CA LYS A 9 21.25 18.57 4.57
C LYS A 9 21.09 17.35 5.47
N LYS A 10 21.41 17.48 6.77
CA LYS A 10 21.21 16.41 7.75
C LYS A 10 19.73 16.03 7.90
N ILE A 11 18.84 17.01 8.05
CA ILE A 11 17.39 16.77 8.16
C ILE A 11 16.86 16.06 6.91
N MET A 12 17.27 16.50 5.72
CA MET A 12 16.83 15.89 4.46
C MET A 12 17.30 14.43 4.34
N ALA A 13 18.52 14.14 4.79
CA ALA A 13 19.04 12.77 4.82
C ALA A 13 18.25 11.87 5.78
N GLU A 14 17.95 12.35 6.99
CA GLU A 14 17.14 11.62 7.98
C GLU A 14 15.73 11.32 7.46
N MET A 15 15.09 12.30 6.81
CA MET A 15 13.77 12.12 6.20
C MET A 15 13.80 11.11 5.05
N PHE A 16 14.83 11.14 4.19
CA PHE A 16 14.98 10.17 3.12
C PHE A 16 15.21 8.75 3.68
N THR A 17 15.98 8.60 4.76
CA THR A 17 16.09 7.32 5.47
C THR A 17 14.73 6.84 5.98
N ASN A 18 13.92 7.72 6.56
CA ASN A 18 12.57 7.37 7.02
C ASN A 18 11.66 6.90 5.88
N VAL A 19 11.71 7.56 4.72
CA VAL A 19 11.00 7.13 3.51
C VAL A 19 11.42 5.70 3.11
N GLY A 20 12.72 5.40 3.13
CA GLY A 20 13.22 4.06 2.84
C GLY A 20 12.74 3.00 3.83
N LEU A 21 12.68 3.34 5.13
CA LEU A 21 12.16 2.43 6.15
C LEU A 21 10.69 2.10 5.91
N GLN A 22 9.83 3.12 5.74
CA GLN A 22 8.40 2.88 5.49
C GLN A 22 8.13 2.13 4.18
N PHE A 23 8.89 2.43 3.12
CA PHE A 23 8.79 1.69 1.86
C PHE A 23 9.12 0.21 2.07
N ASN A 24 10.19 -0.11 2.80
CA ASN A 24 10.58 -1.49 3.07
C ASN A 24 9.57 -2.20 3.97
N GLU A 25 9.06 -1.53 5.01
CA GLU A 25 8.05 -2.08 5.91
C GLU A 25 6.76 -2.43 5.18
N LEU A 26 6.27 -1.52 4.32
CA LEU A 26 5.09 -1.76 3.50
C LEU A 26 5.29 -2.97 2.56
N ASN A 27 6.43 -3.06 1.88
CA ASN A 27 6.70 -4.18 0.98
C ASN A 27 6.81 -5.51 1.74
N ALA A 28 7.51 -5.52 2.88
CA ALA A 28 7.61 -6.71 3.72
C ALA A 28 6.23 -7.17 4.20
N TYR A 29 5.38 -6.22 4.61
CA TYR A 29 4.01 -6.53 5.01
C TYR A 29 3.18 -7.08 3.84
N ILE A 30 3.25 -6.46 2.66
CA ILE A 30 2.55 -6.95 1.47
C ILE A 30 2.97 -8.38 1.11
N ASP A 31 4.27 -8.66 1.12
CA ASP A 31 4.81 -9.98 0.76
C ASP A 31 4.39 -11.04 1.80
N ASP A 32 4.36 -10.71 3.09
CA ASP A 32 3.85 -11.59 4.17
C ASP A 32 2.34 -11.88 4.05
N GLN A 33 1.56 -10.87 3.69
CA GLN A 33 0.11 -11.01 3.55
C GLN A 33 -0.31 -11.72 2.27
N HIS A 34 0.49 -11.63 1.21
CA HIS A 34 0.26 -12.39 -0.01
C HIS A 34 0.16 -13.89 0.29
N ASP A 35 1.08 -14.43 1.08
CA ASP A 35 1.07 -15.85 1.42
C ASP A 35 -0.06 -16.22 2.39
N SER A 36 -0.34 -15.33 3.36
CA SER A 36 -1.40 -15.55 4.36
C SER A 36 -2.82 -15.47 3.80
N CYS A 37 -3.02 -14.66 2.76
CA CYS A 37 -4.32 -14.45 2.13
C CYS A 37 -4.52 -15.29 0.85
N ARG A 38 -3.52 -16.09 0.44
CA ARG A 38 -3.61 -16.95 -0.73
C ARG A 38 -4.67 -18.03 -0.52
N ALA A 39 -5.61 -18.13 -1.45
CA ALA A 39 -6.55 -19.23 -1.46
C ALA A 39 -5.87 -20.53 -1.89
N GLY A 40 -6.19 -21.63 -1.24
CA GLY A 40 -5.68 -22.96 -1.61
C GLY A 40 -6.31 -23.45 -2.91
N ASP A 41 -5.62 -24.34 -3.63
CA ASP A 41 -6.08 -24.89 -4.92
C ASP A 41 -7.42 -25.64 -4.81
N GLU A 42 -7.81 -26.07 -3.60
CA GLU A 42 -9.06 -26.77 -3.30
C GLU A 42 -10.17 -25.85 -2.75
N GLU A 43 -9.89 -24.56 -2.52
CA GLU A 43 -10.89 -23.62 -1.99
C GLU A 43 -11.90 -23.19 -3.07
N SER A 44 -13.13 -22.86 -2.64
CA SER A 44 -14.20 -22.46 -3.55
C SER A 44 -13.91 -21.14 -4.26
N ASP A 45 -14.60 -20.91 -5.39
CA ASP A 45 -14.52 -19.67 -6.18
C ASP A 45 -14.70 -18.40 -5.33
N ALA A 46 -15.45 -18.49 -4.22
CA ALA A 46 -15.66 -17.39 -3.28
C ALA A 46 -14.36 -16.97 -2.57
N PHE A 47 -13.56 -17.93 -2.08
CA PHE A 47 -12.27 -17.64 -1.44
C PHE A 47 -11.23 -17.19 -2.47
N GLN A 48 -11.24 -17.79 -3.66
CA GLN A 48 -10.40 -17.37 -4.78
C GLN A 48 -10.69 -15.91 -5.18
N LEU A 49 -11.97 -15.53 -5.26
CA LEU A 49 -12.37 -14.15 -5.52
C LEU A 49 -11.78 -13.21 -4.46
N CYS A 50 -12.01 -13.48 -3.17
CA CYS A 50 -11.51 -12.62 -2.10
C CYS A 50 -9.97 -12.52 -2.09
N SER A 51 -9.29 -13.65 -2.25
CA SER A 51 -7.83 -13.71 -2.35
C SER A 51 -7.32 -12.86 -3.51
N SER A 52 -7.93 -12.99 -4.69
CA SER A 52 -7.57 -12.21 -5.87
C SER A 52 -7.77 -10.71 -5.67
N THR A 53 -8.83 -10.29 -4.97
CA THR A 53 -9.08 -8.89 -4.63
C THR A 53 -7.98 -8.34 -3.74
N ILE A 54 -7.54 -9.08 -2.72
CA ILE A 54 -6.46 -8.67 -1.81
C ILE A 54 -5.15 -8.56 -2.56
N THR A 55 -4.80 -9.59 -3.34
CA THR A 55 -3.59 -9.59 -4.17
C THR A 55 -3.55 -8.39 -5.12
N ARG A 56 -4.69 -8.07 -5.75
CA ARG A 56 -4.80 -6.88 -6.60
C ARG A 56 -4.55 -5.59 -5.82
N GLN A 57 -5.14 -5.44 -4.63
CA GLN A 57 -4.95 -4.23 -3.81
C GLN A 57 -3.50 -4.10 -3.33
N CYS A 58 -2.89 -5.20 -2.89
CA CYS A 58 -1.47 -5.26 -2.54
C CYS A 58 -0.58 -4.83 -3.71
N LEU A 59 -0.82 -5.36 -4.92
CA LEU A 59 -0.05 -4.99 -6.11
C LEU A 59 -0.17 -3.49 -6.43
N LEU A 60 -1.37 -2.93 -6.37
CA LEU A 60 -1.60 -1.50 -6.61
C LEU A 60 -0.87 -0.63 -5.56
N SER A 61 -0.92 -1.03 -4.30
CA SER A 61 -0.23 -0.32 -3.22
C SER A 61 1.29 -0.42 -3.36
N LYS A 62 1.82 -1.57 -3.78
CA LYS A 62 3.24 -1.77 -4.09
C LYS A 62 3.72 -0.84 -5.21
N GLN A 63 2.97 -0.77 -6.32
CA GLN A 63 3.29 0.13 -7.45
C GLN A 63 3.29 1.61 -7.03
N ARG A 64 2.34 2.03 -6.19
CA ARG A 64 2.32 3.40 -5.66
C ARG A 64 3.49 3.69 -4.73
N ALA A 65 3.83 2.74 -3.86
CA ALA A 65 4.97 2.84 -2.98
C ALA A 65 6.29 2.96 -3.77
N GLU A 66 6.44 2.19 -4.85
CA GLU A 66 7.59 2.26 -5.75
C GLU A 66 7.69 3.64 -6.45
N ALA A 67 6.57 4.17 -6.94
CA ALA A 67 6.54 5.51 -7.54
C ALA A 67 6.94 6.60 -6.53
N MET A 68 6.40 6.54 -5.30
CA MET A 68 6.73 7.45 -4.21
C MET A 68 8.22 7.35 -3.81
N TYR A 69 8.74 6.14 -3.66
CA TYR A 69 10.15 5.92 -3.32
C TYR A 69 11.09 6.40 -4.43
N SER A 70 10.71 6.18 -5.70
CA SER A 70 11.45 6.71 -6.86
C SER A 70 11.49 8.24 -6.84
N ALA A 71 10.36 8.90 -6.60
CA ALA A 71 10.31 10.35 -6.46
C ALA A 71 11.20 10.85 -5.30
N ALA A 72 11.17 10.17 -4.15
CA ALA A 72 12.04 10.49 -3.02
C ALA A 72 13.53 10.38 -3.38
N ARG A 73 13.93 9.39 -4.19
CA ARG A 73 15.30 9.24 -4.67
C ARG A 73 15.72 10.39 -5.58
N VAL A 74 14.86 10.80 -6.52
CA VAL A 74 15.11 11.95 -7.40
C VAL A 74 15.26 13.22 -6.58
N PHE A 75 14.39 13.39 -5.58
CA PHE A 75 14.44 14.50 -4.66
C PHE A 75 15.76 14.55 -3.88
N ASN A 76 16.15 13.44 -3.26
CA ASN A 76 17.40 13.36 -2.52
C ASN A 76 18.63 13.61 -3.40
N ALA A 77 18.62 13.15 -4.65
CA ALA A 77 19.72 13.31 -5.60
C ALA A 77 19.94 14.75 -6.09
N ARG A 78 18.89 15.58 -6.16
CA ARG A 78 18.98 16.96 -6.68
C ARG A 78 19.82 17.90 -5.78
N GLY A 79 20.05 17.56 -4.51
CA GLY A 79 20.89 18.37 -3.59
C GLY A 79 20.34 19.78 -3.36
N TYR A 80 21.05 20.65 -2.62
CA TYR A 80 20.58 22.02 -2.32
C TYR A 80 20.79 23.00 -3.50
N PRO A 81 19.89 23.95 -3.81
CA PRO A 81 18.59 24.20 -3.16
C PRO A 81 17.58 23.17 -3.66
N GLY A 82 17.30 22.22 -2.78
CA GLY A 82 16.71 20.95 -3.15
C GLY A 82 15.22 20.91 -2.91
N PRO A 83 14.63 19.70 -2.98
CA PRO A 83 13.24 19.50 -2.62
C PRO A 83 13.00 20.07 -1.23
N SER A 84 11.86 20.74 -1.06
CA SER A 84 11.46 21.15 0.27
C SER A 84 11.24 19.93 1.15
N TRP A 85 11.48 20.06 2.45
CA TRP A 85 11.10 19.07 3.46
C TRP A 85 9.65 18.58 3.30
N SER A 86 8.76 19.46 2.84
CA SER A 86 7.36 19.13 2.54
C SER A 86 7.22 17.97 1.55
N ASN A 87 8.07 17.89 0.53
CA ASN A 87 7.96 16.83 -0.49
C ASN A 87 8.23 15.44 0.10
N LEU A 88 9.27 15.31 0.94
CA LEU A 88 9.56 14.04 1.61
C LEU A 88 8.51 13.73 2.69
N ALA A 89 8.02 14.74 3.41
CA ALA A 89 6.95 14.56 4.38
C ALA A 89 5.65 14.04 3.73
N GLN A 90 5.29 14.55 2.55
CA GLN A 90 4.13 14.04 1.79
C GLN A 90 4.33 12.59 1.34
N ILE A 91 5.54 12.21 0.94
CA ILE A 91 5.85 10.82 0.59
C ILE A 91 5.72 9.89 1.81
N VAL A 92 6.23 10.30 2.97
CA VAL A 92 6.07 9.56 4.24
C VAL A 92 4.58 9.36 4.56
N LEU A 93 3.77 10.43 4.47
CA LEU A 93 2.33 10.33 4.70
C LEU A 93 1.64 9.39 3.68
N GLY A 94 2.03 9.46 2.41
CA GLY A 94 1.50 8.59 1.36
C GLY A 94 1.83 7.11 1.59
N LEU A 95 3.07 6.78 1.96
CA LEU A 95 3.49 5.42 2.31
C LEU A 95 2.75 4.91 3.55
N GLY A 96 2.58 5.76 4.56
CA GLY A 96 1.76 5.47 5.74
C GLY A 96 0.30 5.15 5.36
N GLY A 97 -0.30 5.97 4.48
CA GLY A 97 -1.66 5.75 4.00
C GLY A 97 -1.85 4.44 3.23
N GLU A 98 -0.90 4.06 2.37
CA GLU A 98 -0.93 2.76 1.68
C GLU A 98 -0.77 1.59 2.67
N THR A 99 0.01 1.76 3.72
CA THR A 99 0.16 0.76 4.80
C THR A 99 -1.14 0.55 5.56
N GLU A 100 -1.75 1.63 6.04
CA GLU A 100 -3.04 1.59 6.75
C GLU A 100 -4.14 0.98 5.89
N LYS A 101 -4.16 1.30 4.60
CA LYS A 101 -5.09 0.73 3.62
C LYS A 101 -4.96 -0.80 3.56
N ILE A 102 -3.77 -1.35 3.30
CA ILE A 102 -3.61 -2.81 3.18
C ILE A 102 -3.90 -3.50 4.50
N GLN A 103 -3.49 -2.93 5.63
CA GLN A 103 -3.83 -3.45 6.95
C GLN A 103 -5.35 -3.53 7.18
N ALA A 104 -6.09 -2.49 6.80
CA ALA A 104 -7.55 -2.47 6.92
C ALA A 104 -8.22 -3.52 6.03
N ILE A 105 -7.77 -3.68 4.78
CA ILE A 105 -8.31 -4.67 3.85
C ILE A 105 -8.07 -6.09 4.36
N VAL A 106 -6.84 -6.41 4.76
CA VAL A 106 -6.47 -7.72 5.31
C VAL A 106 -7.29 -8.03 6.56
N LYS A 107 -7.39 -7.08 7.50
CA LYS A 107 -8.19 -7.26 8.72
C LYS A 107 -9.67 -7.49 8.41
N SER A 108 -10.21 -6.77 7.43
CA SER A 108 -11.58 -6.97 6.94
C SER A 108 -11.76 -8.38 6.37
N TYR A 109 -10.81 -8.86 5.56
CA TYR A 109 -10.85 -10.22 5.02
C TYR A 109 -10.73 -11.28 6.11
N SER A 110 -9.80 -11.16 7.06
CA SER A 110 -9.63 -12.14 8.14
C SER A 110 -10.91 -12.33 8.94
N ALA A 111 -11.63 -11.24 9.24
CA ALA A 111 -12.94 -11.30 9.90
C ALA A 111 -14.01 -11.91 8.99
N PHE A 112 -14.04 -11.51 7.72
CA PHE A 112 -14.99 -11.99 6.73
C PHE A 112 -14.83 -13.48 6.41
N ARG A 113 -13.60 -13.99 6.32
CA ARG A 113 -13.27 -15.38 6.00
C ARG A 113 -13.95 -16.36 6.95
N VAL A 114 -14.00 -16.03 8.24
CA VAL A 114 -14.69 -16.84 9.26
C VAL A 114 -16.20 -16.93 8.97
N ALA A 115 -16.84 -15.82 8.61
CA ALA A 115 -18.24 -15.79 8.23
C ALA A 115 -18.49 -16.53 6.91
N LEU A 116 -17.57 -16.39 5.94
CA LEU A 116 -17.65 -17.06 4.65
C LEU A 116 -17.59 -18.59 4.79
N THR A 117 -16.70 -19.11 5.64
CA THR A 117 -16.62 -20.57 5.94
C THR A 117 -17.93 -21.11 6.53
N GLY A 118 -18.64 -20.31 7.33
CA GLY A 118 -19.95 -20.69 7.88
C GLY A 118 -21.13 -20.49 6.94
N THR A 119 -20.91 -19.85 5.78
CA THR A 119 -21.96 -19.58 4.79
C THR A 119 -22.21 -20.84 3.94
N PRO A 120 -23.49 -21.19 3.65
CA PRO A 120 -23.82 -22.30 2.76
C PRO A 120 -23.12 -22.18 1.40
N PRO A 121 -22.56 -23.27 0.83
CA PRO A 121 -21.79 -23.23 -0.42
C PRO A 121 -22.48 -22.50 -1.57
N GLU A 122 -23.81 -22.65 -1.71
CA GLU A 122 -24.63 -22.02 -2.74
C GLU A 122 -24.70 -20.48 -2.61
N SER A 123 -24.43 -19.93 -1.43
CA SER A 123 -24.48 -18.49 -1.14
C SER A 123 -23.10 -17.86 -0.96
N GLN A 124 -22.03 -18.67 -0.86
CA GLN A 124 -20.67 -18.18 -0.60
C GLN A 124 -20.21 -17.16 -1.65
N LEU A 125 -20.44 -17.45 -2.93
CA LEU A 125 -20.01 -16.58 -4.02
C LEU A 125 -20.70 -15.22 -3.98
N GLU A 126 -22.00 -15.18 -3.74
CA GLU A 126 -22.76 -13.94 -3.63
C GLU A 126 -22.24 -13.07 -2.46
N VAL A 127 -22.00 -13.70 -1.31
CA VAL A 127 -21.50 -13.01 -0.12
C VAL A 127 -20.07 -12.49 -0.34
N ALA A 128 -19.21 -13.26 -1.04
CA ALA A 128 -17.88 -12.82 -1.44
C ALA A 128 -17.91 -11.62 -2.40
N GLN A 129 -18.81 -11.62 -3.38
CA GLN A 129 -19.00 -10.49 -4.30
C GLN A 129 -19.47 -9.23 -3.56
N GLN A 130 -20.36 -9.36 -2.58
CA GLN A 130 -20.78 -8.23 -1.75
C GLN A 130 -19.63 -7.66 -0.91
N TRP A 131 -18.76 -8.53 -0.38
CA TRP A 131 -17.56 -8.09 0.32
C TRP A 131 -16.58 -7.38 -0.62
N GLU A 132 -16.30 -7.96 -1.79
CA GLU A 132 -15.44 -7.33 -2.80
C GLU A 132 -15.97 -5.96 -3.20
N ALA A 133 -17.28 -5.84 -3.47
CA ALA A 133 -17.90 -4.57 -3.83
C ALA A 133 -17.68 -3.51 -2.74
N LYS A 134 -17.81 -3.88 -1.46
CA LYS A 134 -17.54 -2.96 -0.33
C LYS A 134 -16.07 -2.54 -0.30
N ILE A 135 -15.13 -3.46 -0.51
CA ILE A 135 -13.70 -3.15 -0.56
C ILE A 135 -13.40 -2.22 -1.74
N ASN A 136 -13.93 -2.48 -2.93
CA ASN A 136 -13.69 -1.66 -4.11
C ASN A 136 -14.37 -0.28 -4.03
N VAL A 137 -15.44 -0.13 -3.25
CA VAL A 137 -16.04 1.19 -2.96
C VAL A 137 -15.19 1.96 -1.95
N ALA A 138 -14.74 1.32 -0.87
CA ALA A 138 -13.92 1.97 0.16
C ALA A 138 -12.50 2.30 -0.32
N TYR A 139 -11.94 1.41 -1.14
CA TYR A 139 -10.57 1.45 -1.64
C TYR A 139 -10.60 1.27 -3.15
N PRO A 140 -11.03 2.30 -3.89
CA PRO A 140 -11.12 2.21 -5.33
C PRO A 140 -9.76 1.81 -5.91
N PRO A 141 -9.73 0.82 -6.82
CA PRO A 141 -8.54 0.57 -7.62
C PRO A 141 -8.39 1.79 -8.54
N ILE A 142 -7.69 2.83 -8.06
CA ILE A 142 -7.50 4.08 -8.82
C ILE A 142 -6.92 3.70 -10.18
N ALA A 143 -7.61 4.13 -11.25
CA ALA A 143 -7.05 4.16 -12.60
C ALA A 143 -5.74 4.95 -12.56
N ALA A 144 -4.76 4.58 -13.38
CA ALA A 144 -3.50 5.30 -13.48
C ALA A 144 -3.74 6.79 -13.79
N GLU A 145 -3.93 7.62 -12.77
CA GLU A 145 -3.76 9.05 -12.90
C GLU A 145 -2.25 9.25 -12.90
N PRO A 146 -1.68 9.76 -14.01
CA PRO A 146 -0.27 10.08 -14.04
C PRO A 146 -0.06 11.13 -12.95
N PHE A 147 0.92 10.89 -12.08
CA PHE A 147 1.51 12.00 -11.34
C PHE A 147 2.03 12.95 -12.41
N ASP A 148 1.37 14.10 -12.58
CA ASP A 148 1.87 15.17 -13.43
C ASP A 148 3.30 15.47 -12.97
N GLU A 149 4.25 15.19 -13.85
CA GLU A 149 5.64 15.60 -13.69
C GLU A 149 5.67 17.14 -13.72
N VAL A 150 5.84 17.75 -12.55
CA VAL A 150 6.12 19.19 -12.40
C VAL A 150 7.61 19.42 -12.17
#